data_AF-A0A5I8BKA0-F1
#
_entry.id   AF-A0A5I8BKA0-F1
#
_cell.length_a   1.000
_cell.length_b   1.000
_cell.length_c   1.000
_cell.angle_alpha   90.00
_cell.angle_beta   90.00
_cell.angle_gamma   90.00
#
_symmetry.space_group_name_H-M   'P 1'
#
loop_
_entity.id
_entity.type
_entity.pdbx_description
1 polymer ?
#
loop_
_entity_poly.entity_id
_entity_poly.type
_entity_poly.pdbx_seq_one_letter_code
_entity_poly.pdbx_strand_id
1 'polypeptide(L)' 'MRPNITIVIPDPYIPLDEYCRRTGMSKSTAENLISYGKLPIKPKGAQKRGLVEVNMAALTVMALSECDVSLNA' A
#
# COMPACT_ATOMS: atom_id res chain seq x y z
N MET A 1 23.67 -11.35 -18.69
CA MET A 1 22.19 -11.36 -18.55
C MET A 1 21.86 -10.64 -17.26
N ARG A 2 21.02 -9.59 -17.27
CA ARG A 2 20.54 -8.99 -16.02
C ARG A 2 19.35 -9.81 -15.54
N PRO A 3 19.34 -10.32 -14.30
CA PRO A 3 18.19 -11.07 -13.80
C PRO A 3 16.96 -10.16 -13.73
N ASN A 4 15.84 -10.67 -14.25
CA ASN A 4 14.51 -10.07 -14.16
C ASN A 4 13.78 -10.78 -13.02
N ILE A 5 13.17 -9.99 -12.13
CA ILE A 5 12.16 -10.47 -11.19
C ILE A 5 10.83 -9.84 -11.57
N THR A 6 9.80 -10.66 -11.78
CA THR A 6 8.44 -10.20 -12.03
C THR A 6 7.61 -10.37 -10.76
N ILE A 7 7.11 -9.26 -10.20
CA ILE A 7 6.24 -9.24 -9.02
C ILE A 7 4.83 -8.91 -9.47
N VAL A 8 3.87 -9.76 -9.14
CA VAL A 8 2.45 -9.54 -9.46
C VAL A 8 1.74 -9.10 -8.19
N ILE A 9 1.04 -7.96 -8.27
CA ILE A 9 0.22 -7.41 -7.18
C ILE A 9 -1.25 -7.59 -7.59
N PRO A 10 -1.90 -8.70 -7.19
CA PRO A 10 -3.23 -9.05 -7.71
C PRO A 10 -4.30 -8.04 -7.29
N ASP A 11 -4.20 -7.52 -6.06
CA ASP A 11 -5.10 -6.51 -5.52
C ASP A 11 -4.32 -5.20 -5.24
N PRO A 12 -4.14 -4.31 -6.23
CA PRO A 12 -3.36 -3.08 -6.06
C PRO A 12 -4.02 -2.10 -5.06
N TYR A 13 -5.34 -2.20 -4.89
CA TYR A 13 -6.11 -1.49 -3.87
C TYR A 13 -6.98 -2.48 -3.11
N ILE A 14 -6.93 -2.42 -1.78
CA ILE A 14 -7.82 -3.23 -0.92
C ILE A 14 -8.47 -2.35 0.14
N PRO A 15 -9.72 -2.65 0.58
CA PRO A 15 -10.35 -1.93 1.68
C PRO A 15 -9.48 -1.98 2.95
N LEU A 16 -9.52 -0.91 3.76
CA LEU A 16 -8.75 -0.82 5.01
C LEU A 16 -9.01 -2.01 5.94
N ASP A 17 -10.26 -2.46 6.03
CA ASP A 17 -10.64 -3.59 6.88
C ASP A 17 -10.00 -4.90 6.39
N GLU A 18 -9.89 -5.10 5.07
CA GLU A 18 -9.22 -6.26 4.50
C GLU A 18 -7.70 -6.19 4.70
N TYR A 19 -7.10 -5.00 4.57
CA TYR A 19 -5.69 -4.79 4.91
C TYR A 19 -5.40 -5.14 6.38
N CYS A 20 -6.23 -4.65 7.30
CA CYS A 20 -6.11 -4.95 8.73
C CYS A 20 -6.25 -6.46 9.00
N ARG A 21 -7.23 -7.11 8.36
CA ARG A 21 -7.44 -8.56 8.46
C ARG A 21 -6.25 -9.37 7.96
N ARG A 22 -5.65 -8.99 6.82
CA ARG A 22 -4.48 -9.68 6.22
C ARG A 22 -3.21 -9.51 7.04
N THR A 23 -3.00 -8.33 7.62
CA THR A 23 -1.76 -7.97 8.33
C THR A 23 -1.82 -8.21 9.84
N GLY A 24 -3.01 -8.42 10.40
CA GLY A 24 -3.23 -8.42 11.84
C GLY A 24 -3.11 -7.03 12.47
N MET A 25 -2.97 -5.96 11.67
CA MET A 25 -2.88 -4.60 12.16
C MET A 25 -4.23 -4.15 12.73
N SER A 26 -4.20 -3.50 13.90
CA SER A 26 -5.42 -2.90 14.45
C SER A 26 -5.90 -1.75 13.55
N LYS A 27 -7.21 -1.59 13.42
CA LYS A 27 -7.80 -0.54 12.59
C LYS A 27 -7.38 0.86 13.04
N SER A 28 -7.32 1.12 14.35
CA SER A 28 -6.88 2.39 14.90
C SER A 28 -5.40 2.69 14.58
N THR A 29 -4.53 1.68 14.63
CA THR A 29 -3.14 1.82 14.19
C THR A 29 -3.06 2.16 12.71
N ALA A 30 -3.83 1.47 11.87
CA ALA A 30 -3.83 1.72 10.43
C ALA A 30 -4.33 3.14 10.10
N GLU A 31 -5.41 3.60 10.75
CA GLU A 31 -5.94 4.96 10.63
C GLU A 31 -4.91 6.02 11.07
N ASN A 32 -4.18 5.78 12.17
CA ASN A 32 -3.10 6.65 12.62
C ASN A 32 -1.99 6.73 11.56
N LEU A 33 -1.54 5.59 11.02
CA LEU A 33 -0.52 5.57 9.96
C LEU A 33 -0.97 6.30 8.70
N ILE A 34 -2.26 6.23 8.33
CA ILE A 34 -2.81 7.03 7.22
C ILE A 34 -2.71 8.51 7.54
N SER A 35 -3.09 8.93 8.75
CA SER A 35 -3.02 10.33 9.17
C SER A 35 -1.59 10.87 9.21
N TYR A 36 -0.61 10.02 9.52
CA TYR A 36 0.81 10.34 9.49
C TYR A 36 1.43 10.26 8.08
N GLY A 37 0.64 9.89 7.06
CA GLY A 37 1.12 9.72 5.69
C GLY A 37 2.04 8.52 5.48
N LYS A 38 2.01 7.53 6.37
CA LYS A 38 2.86 6.33 6.35
C LYS A 38 2.18 5.11 5.71
N LEU A 39 0.85 5.05 5.72
CA LEU A 39 0.09 4.03 4.99
C LEU A 39 -0.54 4.67 3.75
N PRO A 40 -0.06 4.36 2.53
CA PRO A 40 -0.55 4.98 1.32
C PRO A 40 -1.96 4.49 1.02
N ILE A 41 -2.84 5.42 0.66
CA ILE A 41 -4.23 5.13 0.31
C ILE A 41 -4.53 5.65 -1.09
N LYS A 42 -5.57 5.08 -1.70
CA LYS A 42 -6.15 5.61 -2.93
C LYS A 42 -6.59 7.08 -2.69
N PRO A 43 -6.21 8.02 -3.57
CA PRO A 43 -6.64 9.40 -3.46
C PRO A 43 -8.17 9.51 -3.46
N LYS A 44 -8.72 10.21 -2.46
CA LYS A 44 -10.18 10.34 -2.30
C LYS A 44 -10.83 11.34 -3.26
N GLY A 45 -10.03 12.19 -3.94
CA GLY A 45 -10.54 13.24 -4.81
C GLY A 45 -11.61 14.10 -4.15
N ALA A 46 -12.71 14.35 -4.86
CA ALA A 46 -13.86 15.11 -4.35
C ALA A 46 -14.66 14.35 -3.26
N GLN A 47 -14.56 13.01 -3.19
CA GLN A 47 -15.38 12.19 -2.32
C GLN A 47 -14.66 11.92 -0.99
N LYS A 48 -14.58 12.94 -0.12
CA LYS A 48 -13.87 12.89 1.16
C LYS A 48 -14.34 11.76 2.11
N ARG A 49 -15.60 11.35 2.02
CA ARG A 49 -16.23 10.27 2.81
C ARG A 49 -16.24 8.90 2.11
N GLY A 50 -15.54 8.76 0.99
CA GLY A 50 -15.42 7.48 0.29
C GLY A 50 -14.68 6.42 1.11
N LEU A 51 -14.88 5.16 0.70
CA LEU A 51 -14.18 3.99 1.24
C LEU A 51 -12.67 4.24 1.26
N VAL A 52 -12.03 3.86 2.36
CA VAL A 52 -10.57 3.92 2.46
C VAL A 52 -10.02 2.63 1.86
N GLU A 53 -9.22 2.78 0.81
CA GLU A 53 -8.55 1.68 0.13
C GLU A 53 -7.04 1.88 0.26
N VAL A 54 -6.32 0.90 0.79
CA VAL A 54 -4.86 0.89 0.92
C VAL A 54 -4.24 0.58 -0.43
N ASN A 55 -3.22 1.36 -0.82
CA ASN A 55 -2.48 1.17 -2.05
C ASN A 55 -1.33 0.16 -1.83
N MET A 56 -1.58 -1.10 -2.17
CA MET A 56 -0.61 -2.19 -1.99
C MET A 56 0.59 -2.04 -2.93
N ALA A 57 0.38 -1.49 -4.13
CA ALA A 57 1.47 -1.25 -5.07
C ALA A 57 2.47 -0.22 -4.55
N ALA A 58 1.98 0.89 -4.01
CA ALA A 58 2.84 1.89 -3.37
C ALA A 58 3.60 1.31 -2.17
N LEU A 59 2.95 0.49 -1.33
CA LEU A 59 3.62 -0.21 -0.23
C LEU A 59 4.77 -1.10 -0.72
N THR A 60 4.54 -1.90 -1.76
CA THR A 60 5.58 -2.76 -2.33
C THR A 60 6.73 -1.94 -2.91
N VAL A 61 6.44 -0.88 -3.67
CA VAL A 61 7.48 0.00 -4.23
C VAL A 61 8.28 0.67 -3.12
N MET A 62 7.65 1.18 -2.06
CA MET A 62 8.35 1.79 -0.92
C MET A 62 9.28 0.78 -0.24
N ALA A 63 8.78 -0.41 0.10
CA ALA A 63 9.58 -1.46 0.73
C ALA A 63 10.78 -1.88 -0.13
N LEU A 64 10.59 -2.00 -1.45
CA LEU A 64 11.68 -2.31 -2.36
C LEU A 64 12.65 -1.14 -2.54
N SER A 65 12.18 0.11 -2.49
CA SER A 65 13.02 1.31 -2.63
C SER A 65 13.95 1.50 -1.42
N GLU A 66 13.59 0.94 -0.26
CA GLU A 66 14.46 0.88 0.92
C GLU A 66 15.54 -0.21 0.82
N CYS A 67 15.45 -1.09 -0.18
CA CYS A 67 16.46 -2.11 -0.46
C CYS A 67 17.48 -1.60 -1.50
N ASP A 68 18.68 -2.19 -1.53
CA ASP A 68 19.71 -1.91 -2.55
C ASP A 68 19.37 -2.61 -3.89
N VAL A 69 18.25 -2.20 -4.50
CA VAL A 69 17.73 -2.76 -5.75
C VAL A 69 17.38 -1.65 -6.73
N SER A 70 17.76 -1.83 -7.99
CA SER A 70 17.34 -0.92 -9.08
C SER A 70 15.92 -1.27 -9.53
N LEU A 71 14.97 -0.39 -9.25
CA LEU A 71 13.57 -0.57 -9.62
C LEU A 71 13.27 0.09 -10.97
N ASN A 72 12.58 -0.65 -11.84
CA ASN A 72 11.95 -0.14 -13.06
C ASN A 72 10.48 -0.52 -12.96
N ALA A 73 9.64 0.45 -12.61
CA ALA A 73 8.21 0.28 -12.35
C ALA A 73 7.39 1.19 -13.26
#